data_AF-A0A3E4ZF19-F1
#
_entry.id   AF-A0A3E4ZF19-F1
#
_cell.length_a   1.000
_cell.length_b   1.000
_cell.length_c   1.000
_cell.angle_alpha   90.00
_cell.angle_beta   90.00
_cell.angle_gamma   90.00
#
_symmetry.space_group_name_H-M   'P 1'
#
loop_
_entity.id
_entity.type
_entity.pdbx_description
1 polymer ?
#
loop_
_entity_poly.entity_id
_entity_poly.type
_entity_poly.pdbx_seq_one_letter_code
_entity_poly.pdbx_strand_id
1 'polypeptide(L)'
;MANLNFTLKEEDWYESQPIQLSTGKFAISINFGDAANNRVVVYKSSNGKDYVPYKTALGVGEFCDMNVDGLIAGQYVMVGCNELPISSSFLESSDGSSSASKSDILAESGRAQLAESQLEQSINAVKTALDELVGTVDATTAIDTFNEIETFLAGVTNEKTLTGMLAVTDGKAVTAQTTADAAKSTAQTALSKATANETKLNTIPEMPENDSKIYGFCNGAWVVIAEVGKNVYTD
;
A
#
# COMPACT_ATOMS: atom_id res chain seq x y z
N MET A 1 42.32 -7.07 -22.94
CA MET A 1 43.35 -6.65 -21.97
C MET A 1 44.69 -7.16 -22.48
N ALA A 2 45.67 -6.29 -22.66
CA ALA A 2 46.98 -6.63 -23.20
C ALA A 2 48.06 -6.41 -22.13
N ASN A 3 49.09 -7.25 -22.12
CA ASN A 3 50.26 -7.03 -21.26
C ASN A 3 51.23 -6.06 -21.95
N LEU A 4 51.89 -5.22 -21.15
CA LEU A 4 52.97 -4.36 -21.62
C LEU A 4 54.30 -5.09 -21.45
N ASN A 5 55.04 -5.20 -22.54
CA ASN A 5 56.41 -5.72 -22.58
C ASN A 5 57.38 -4.56 -22.46
N PHE A 6 58.17 -4.56 -21.39
CA PHE A 6 59.11 -3.49 -21.10
C PHE A 6 60.52 -3.86 -21.56
N THR A 7 61.22 -2.89 -22.13
CA THR A 7 62.63 -3.00 -22.53
C THR A 7 63.41 -1.87 -21.87
N LEU A 8 64.61 -2.18 -21.35
CA LEU A 8 65.52 -1.17 -20.82
C LEU A 8 65.97 -0.24 -21.95
N LYS A 9 65.82 1.07 -21.75
CA LYS A 9 66.20 2.10 -22.72
C LYS A 9 67.45 2.84 -22.32
N GLU A 10 67.48 3.27 -21.06
CA GLU A 10 68.57 4.01 -20.44
C GLU A 10 68.73 3.49 -19.01
N GLU A 11 69.78 3.92 -18.31
CA GLU A 11 70.04 3.53 -16.92
C GLU A 11 68.79 3.79 -16.05
N ASP A 12 68.28 2.74 -15.41
CA ASP A 12 67.08 2.76 -14.58
C ASP A 12 65.83 3.34 -15.28
N TRP A 13 65.68 3.11 -16.59
CA TRP A 13 64.48 3.49 -17.34
C TRP A 13 64.04 2.44 -18.36
N TYR A 14 62.84 1.91 -18.14
CA TYR A 14 62.20 0.89 -18.95
C TYR A 14 61.02 1.47 -19.72
N GLU A 15 60.88 1.11 -20.99
CA GLU A 15 59.75 1.55 -21.81
C GLU A 15 59.00 0.36 -22.41
N SER A 16 57.67 0.45 -22.46
CA SER A 16 56.82 -0.55 -23.10
C SER A 16 56.96 -0.54 -24.62
N GLN A 17 56.41 -1.56 -25.30
CA GLN A 17 56.14 -1.42 -26.74
C GLN A 17 55.18 -0.25 -27.00
N PRO A 18 55.28 0.43 -28.17
CA PRO A 18 54.24 1.30 -28.70
C PRO A 18 52.89 0.60 -28.83
N ILE A 19 51.81 1.30 -28.50
CA ILE A 19 50.43 0.86 -28.74
C ILE A 19 49.70 1.94 -29.50
N GLN A 20 49.14 1.62 -30.66
CA GLN A 20 48.23 2.53 -31.37
C GLN A 20 46.84 2.44 -30.75
N LEU A 21 46.26 3.60 -30.42
CA LEU A 21 44.94 3.72 -29.82
C LEU A 21 43.84 3.62 -30.88
N SER A 22 42.78 2.90 -30.54
CA SER A 22 41.54 2.77 -31.31
C SER A 22 40.49 3.81 -30.93
N THR A 23 40.46 4.28 -29.67
CA THR A 23 39.41 5.17 -29.14
C THR A 23 39.93 6.39 -28.38
N GLY A 24 41.19 6.35 -27.92
CA GLY A 24 41.80 7.51 -27.23
C GLY A 24 41.58 7.55 -25.71
N LYS A 25 41.00 6.48 -25.13
CA LYS A 25 40.82 6.32 -23.68
C LYS A 25 41.21 4.93 -23.22
N PHE A 26 42.03 4.84 -22.19
CA PHE A 26 42.51 3.56 -21.67
C PHE A 26 42.88 3.63 -20.18
N ALA A 27 42.95 2.46 -19.55
CA ALA A 27 43.46 2.27 -18.21
C ALA A 27 44.76 1.47 -18.26
N ILE A 28 45.72 1.85 -17.43
CA ILE A 28 46.91 1.05 -17.16
C ILE A 28 46.99 0.69 -15.69
N SER A 29 47.42 -0.53 -15.45
CA SER A 29 47.74 -1.02 -14.13
C SER A 29 49.11 -1.67 -14.16
N ILE A 30 50.00 -1.27 -13.26
CA ILE A 30 51.40 -1.68 -13.18
C ILE A 30 51.69 -2.08 -11.74
N ASN A 31 52.30 -3.25 -11.56
CA ASN A 31 52.75 -3.75 -10.27
C ASN A 31 54.27 -3.89 -10.27
N PHE A 32 54.91 -3.17 -9.36
CA PHE A 32 56.36 -3.21 -9.13
C PHE A 32 56.75 -4.23 -8.06
N GLY A 33 55.83 -4.54 -7.13
CA GLY A 33 56.08 -5.47 -6.02
C GLY A 33 57.01 -4.94 -4.93
N ASP A 34 57.39 -3.66 -4.97
CA ASP A 34 58.13 -2.97 -3.91
C ASP A 34 57.56 -1.57 -3.62
N ALA A 35 57.79 -1.07 -2.40
CA ALA A 35 57.34 0.26 -1.99
C ALA A 35 58.35 1.36 -2.34
N ALA A 36 59.23 1.16 -3.34
CA ALA A 36 60.21 2.16 -3.72
C ALA A 36 59.56 3.40 -4.34
N ASN A 37 60.37 4.43 -4.63
CA ASN A 37 59.89 5.65 -5.27
C ASN A 37 59.63 5.45 -6.77
N ASN A 38 58.72 4.54 -7.09
CA ASN A 38 58.37 4.17 -8.45
C ASN A 38 57.68 5.32 -9.17
N ARG A 39 57.97 5.43 -10.46
CA ARG A 39 57.53 6.50 -11.35
C ARG A 39 57.00 5.86 -12.62
N VAL A 40 55.84 6.33 -13.05
CA VAL A 40 55.20 5.90 -14.30
C VAL A 40 54.94 7.12 -15.15
N VAL A 41 55.43 7.10 -16.39
CA VAL A 41 55.18 8.16 -17.37
C VAL A 41 54.48 7.54 -18.57
N VAL A 42 53.30 8.06 -18.90
CA VAL A 42 52.64 7.76 -20.17
C VAL A 42 53.10 8.78 -21.18
N TYR A 43 53.73 8.30 -22.25
CA TYR A 43 54.09 9.09 -23.41
C TYR A 43 53.04 8.96 -24.50
N LYS A 44 52.90 10.01 -25.30
CA LYS A 44 52.06 10.02 -26.50
C LYS A 44 52.86 10.42 -27.73
N SER A 45 52.43 9.95 -28.89
CA SER A 45 52.95 10.33 -30.19
C SER A 45 51.82 10.39 -31.22
N SER A 46 51.88 11.36 -32.13
CA SER A 46 50.96 11.42 -33.29
C SER A 46 51.40 10.55 -34.46
N ASN A 47 52.68 10.14 -34.51
CA ASN A 47 53.29 9.45 -35.65
C ASN A 47 53.97 8.12 -35.29
N GLY A 48 53.96 7.74 -34.01
CA GLY A 48 54.60 6.52 -33.51
C GLY A 48 56.13 6.58 -33.45
N LYS A 49 56.72 7.78 -33.56
CA LYS A 49 58.18 7.99 -33.55
C LYS A 49 58.59 9.02 -32.50
N ASP A 50 57.97 10.18 -32.51
CA ASP A 50 58.31 11.29 -31.62
C ASP A 50 57.37 11.25 -30.41
N TYR A 51 57.89 10.77 -29.28
CA TYR A 51 57.13 10.60 -28.04
C TYR A 51 57.35 11.77 -27.10
N VAL A 52 56.28 12.29 -26.54
CA VAL A 52 56.31 13.35 -25.51
C VAL A 52 55.57 12.88 -24.26
N PRO A 53 56.04 13.25 -23.05
CA PRO A 53 55.31 12.96 -21.82
C PRO A 53 53.90 13.52 -21.87
N TYR A 54 52.92 12.70 -21.50
CA TYR A 54 51.51 13.08 -21.46
C TYR A 54 50.95 13.10 -20.04
N LYS A 55 51.22 12.05 -19.27
CA LYS A 55 50.77 11.94 -17.88
C LYS A 55 51.84 11.26 -17.05
N THR A 56 52.07 11.77 -15.85
CA THR A 56 53.12 11.28 -14.96
C THR A 56 52.52 10.98 -13.59
N ALA A 57 52.86 9.81 -13.05
CA ALA A 57 52.60 9.41 -11.67
C ALA A 57 53.95 9.23 -10.96
N LEU A 58 54.13 9.92 -9.83
CA LEU A 58 55.37 9.92 -9.06
C LEU A 58 55.10 9.30 -7.69
N GLY A 59 56.05 8.52 -7.16
CA GLY A 59 55.95 7.94 -5.82
C GLY A 59 54.77 6.98 -5.67
N VAL A 60 54.50 6.18 -6.70
CA VAL A 60 53.34 5.26 -6.73
C VAL A 60 53.51 4.04 -5.83
N GLY A 61 54.70 3.82 -5.27
CA GLY A 61 54.99 2.65 -4.44
C GLY A 61 54.83 1.35 -5.24
N GLU A 62 54.18 0.36 -4.62
CA GLU A 62 54.02 -1.00 -5.19
C GLU A 62 53.16 -1.05 -6.44
N PHE A 63 52.22 -0.13 -6.59
CA PHE A 63 51.17 -0.25 -7.58
C PHE A 63 50.77 1.10 -8.17
N CYS A 64 50.74 1.17 -9.50
CA CYS A 64 50.21 2.30 -10.23
C CYS A 64 48.96 1.87 -10.99
N ASP A 65 47.85 2.57 -10.75
CA ASP A 65 46.60 2.38 -11.47
C ASP A 65 46.11 3.73 -11.94
N MET A 66 45.89 3.87 -13.25
CA MET A 66 45.52 5.17 -13.80
C MET A 66 44.69 5.05 -15.07
N ASN A 67 43.62 5.83 -15.10
CA ASN A 67 42.85 6.13 -16.31
C ASN A 67 43.54 7.27 -17.07
N VAL A 68 43.62 7.11 -18.38
CA VAL A 68 44.19 8.07 -19.32
C VAL A 68 43.15 8.37 -20.39
N ASP A 69 42.71 9.63 -20.41
CA ASP A 69 41.71 10.16 -21.34
C ASP A 69 42.29 11.33 -22.12
N GLY A 70 41.54 11.86 -23.10
CA GLY A 70 41.89 13.09 -23.83
C GLY A 70 42.86 12.88 -24.99
N LEU A 71 43.07 11.64 -25.40
CA LEU A 71 43.77 11.27 -26.63
C LEU A 71 42.75 10.97 -27.74
N ILE A 72 43.23 10.81 -28.97
CA ILE A 72 42.38 10.51 -30.12
C ILE A 72 42.80 9.20 -30.78
N ALA A 73 41.84 8.54 -31.44
CA ALA A 73 42.09 7.34 -32.24
C ALA A 73 43.22 7.58 -33.26
N GLY A 74 44.07 6.57 -33.42
CA GLY A 74 45.24 6.59 -34.29
C GLY A 74 46.53 7.12 -33.66
N GLN A 75 46.47 7.80 -32.50
CA GLN A 75 47.66 8.17 -31.73
C GLN A 75 48.34 6.94 -31.12
N TYR A 76 49.62 7.07 -30.86
CA TYR A 76 50.42 6.03 -30.22
C TYR A 76 50.74 6.41 -28.78
N VAL A 77 50.75 5.41 -27.90
CA VAL A 77 51.17 5.57 -26.51
C VAL A 77 52.26 4.57 -26.14
N MET A 78 53.01 4.93 -25.13
CA MET A 78 54.06 4.11 -24.53
C MET A 78 54.11 4.42 -23.04
N VAL A 79 54.44 3.43 -22.24
CA VAL A 79 54.55 3.57 -20.79
C VAL A 79 56.01 3.41 -20.40
N GLY A 80 56.57 4.43 -19.75
CA GLY A 80 57.90 4.40 -19.15
C GLY A 80 57.83 4.22 -17.64
N CYS A 81 58.76 3.46 -17.09
CA CYS A 81 58.90 3.20 -15.66
C CYS A 81 60.37 3.22 -15.25
N ASN A 82 60.68 3.66 -14.04
CA ASN A 82 62.05 3.66 -13.53
C ASN A 82 62.52 2.31 -12.97
N GLU A 83 61.62 1.35 -12.83
CA GLU A 83 61.88 -0.01 -12.36
C GLU A 83 61.13 -0.98 -13.26
N LEU A 84 61.64 -2.21 -13.43
CA LEU A 84 60.99 -3.20 -14.28
C LEU A 84 59.72 -3.74 -13.61
N PRO A 85 58.52 -3.59 -14.20
CA PRO A 85 57.31 -4.10 -13.58
C PRO A 85 57.27 -5.63 -13.53
N ILE A 86 56.80 -6.19 -12.42
CA ILE A 86 56.51 -7.63 -12.29
C ILE A 86 55.32 -8.02 -13.16
N SER A 87 54.32 -7.14 -13.23
CA SER A 87 53.17 -7.33 -14.09
C SER A 87 52.59 -6.00 -14.54
N SER A 88 51.97 -6.00 -15.71
CA SER A 88 51.31 -4.85 -16.28
C SER A 88 50.06 -5.26 -17.04
N SER A 89 49.10 -4.34 -17.12
CA SER A 89 47.94 -4.50 -17.96
C SER A 89 47.56 -3.17 -18.59
N PHE A 90 47.09 -3.27 -19.84
CA PHE A 90 46.57 -2.17 -20.63
C PHE A 90 45.18 -2.56 -21.11
N LEU A 91 44.22 -1.67 -20.85
CA LEU A 91 42.83 -1.85 -21.24
C LEU A 91 42.34 -0.59 -21.94
N GLU A 92 42.25 -0.65 -23.27
CA GLU A 92 41.60 0.40 -24.04
C GLU A 92 40.08 0.20 -24.06
N SER A 93 39.35 1.31 -23.94
CA SER A 93 37.91 1.32 -24.12
C SER A 93 37.52 0.97 -25.55
N SER A 94 36.57 0.05 -25.74
CA SER A 94 36.10 -0.36 -27.08
C SER A 94 35.12 0.63 -27.72
N ASP A 95 34.45 1.46 -26.94
CA ASP A 95 33.38 2.37 -27.36
C ASP A 95 33.68 3.85 -27.06
N GLY A 96 34.88 4.15 -26.56
CA GLY A 96 35.26 5.51 -26.14
C GLY A 96 34.63 5.96 -24.82
N SER A 97 33.97 5.06 -24.09
CA SER A 97 33.62 5.26 -22.67
C SER A 97 34.87 5.16 -21.77
N SER A 98 34.76 5.52 -20.49
CA SER A 98 35.88 5.38 -19.56
C SER A 98 36.16 3.90 -19.31
N SER A 99 37.38 3.43 -19.62
CA SER A 99 37.85 2.13 -19.13
C SER A 99 37.99 2.21 -17.60
N ALA A 100 37.34 1.30 -16.87
CA ALA A 100 37.47 1.27 -15.41
C ALA A 100 38.87 0.77 -15.02
N SER A 101 39.57 1.53 -14.17
CA SER A 101 40.79 1.08 -13.52
C SER A 101 40.49 -0.12 -12.61
N LYS A 102 41.53 -0.86 -12.19
CA LYS A 102 41.32 -1.96 -11.23
C LYS A 102 40.70 -1.44 -9.93
N SER A 103 41.10 -0.25 -9.50
CA SER A 103 40.58 0.45 -8.33
C SER A 103 39.10 0.82 -8.48
N ASP A 104 38.68 1.29 -9.67
CA ASP A 104 37.28 1.59 -9.97
C ASP A 104 36.40 0.34 -9.91
N ILE A 105 36.91 -0.78 -10.47
CA ILE A 105 36.20 -2.08 -10.45
C ILE A 105 36.04 -2.58 -9.01
N LEU A 106 37.07 -2.46 -8.18
CA LEU A 106 37.00 -2.87 -6.77
C LEU A 106 35.99 -2.01 -5.99
N ALA A 107 35.98 -0.70 -6.22
CA ALA A 107 35.03 0.21 -5.59
C ALA A 107 33.58 -0.09 -6.03
N GLU A 108 33.36 -0.35 -7.33
CA GLU A 108 32.04 -0.72 -7.85
C GLU A 108 31.60 -2.10 -7.33
N SER A 109 32.52 -3.07 -7.26
CA SER A 109 32.25 -4.38 -6.68
C SER A 109 31.82 -4.26 -5.21
N GLY A 110 32.45 -3.38 -4.43
CA GLY A 110 32.03 -3.12 -3.04
C GLY A 110 30.64 -2.49 -2.95
N ARG A 111 30.31 -1.54 -3.84
CA ARG A 111 28.96 -0.97 -3.93
C ARG A 111 27.92 -2.02 -4.31
N ALA A 112 28.24 -2.88 -5.29
CA ALA A 112 27.36 -3.96 -5.74
C ALA A 112 27.09 -4.96 -4.61
N GLN A 113 28.11 -5.37 -3.85
CA GLN A 113 27.94 -6.25 -2.69
C GLN A 113 27.03 -5.65 -1.61
N LEU A 114 27.16 -4.35 -1.36
CA LEU A 114 26.28 -3.66 -0.40
C LEU A 114 24.83 -3.63 -0.90
N ALA A 115 24.62 -3.33 -2.18
CA ALA A 115 23.29 -3.33 -2.78
C ALA A 115 22.65 -4.73 -2.79
N GLU A 116 23.44 -5.77 -3.06
CA GLU A 116 23.00 -7.17 -3.00
C GLU A 116 22.53 -7.55 -1.60
N SER A 117 23.29 -7.19 -0.56
CA SER A 117 22.89 -7.43 0.83
C SER A 117 21.59 -6.71 1.22
N GLN A 118 21.40 -5.47 0.76
CA GLN A 118 20.17 -4.71 0.99
C GLN A 118 18.97 -5.31 0.26
N LEU A 119 19.18 -5.82 -0.95
CA LEU A 119 18.14 -6.52 -1.71
C LEU A 119 17.74 -7.83 -1.02
N GLU A 120 18.71 -8.61 -0.55
CA GLU A 120 18.45 -9.85 0.19
C GLU A 120 17.64 -9.58 1.48
N GLN A 121 17.99 -8.53 2.22
CA GLN A 121 17.19 -8.08 3.38
C GLN A 121 15.76 -7.71 3.00
N SER A 122 15.58 -6.97 1.90
CA SER A 122 14.26 -6.55 1.42
C SER A 122 13.41 -7.74 0.97
N ILE A 123 14.00 -8.71 0.27
CA ILE A 123 13.34 -9.94 -0.15
C ILE A 123 12.88 -10.74 1.06
N ASN A 124 13.75 -10.87 2.08
CA ASN A 124 13.41 -11.59 3.30
C ASN A 124 12.28 -10.89 4.08
N ALA A 125 12.25 -9.56 4.13
CA ALA A 125 11.17 -8.81 4.75
C ALA A 125 9.83 -9.01 4.01
N VAL A 126 9.83 -8.96 2.68
CA VAL A 126 8.64 -9.23 1.86
C VAL A 126 8.14 -10.66 2.06
N LYS A 127 9.06 -11.63 2.12
CA LYS A 127 8.73 -13.03 2.40
C LYS A 127 8.05 -13.18 3.75
N THR A 128 8.61 -12.61 4.82
CA THR A 128 7.99 -12.65 6.15
C THR A 128 6.59 -12.04 6.15
N ALA A 129 6.40 -10.87 5.52
CA ALA A 129 5.09 -10.23 5.44
C ALA A 129 4.08 -11.07 4.66
N LEU A 130 4.53 -11.75 3.60
CA LEU A 130 3.70 -12.66 2.84
C LEU A 130 3.32 -13.90 3.67
N ASP A 131 4.30 -14.52 4.34
CA ASP A 131 4.10 -15.67 5.22
C ASP A 131 3.14 -15.34 6.39
N GLU A 132 3.17 -14.13 6.92
CA GLU A 132 2.20 -13.66 7.93
C GLU A 132 0.79 -13.48 7.36
N LEU A 133 0.68 -12.95 6.13
CA LEU A 133 -0.61 -12.69 5.47
C LEU A 133 -1.31 -13.99 5.05
N VAL A 134 -0.57 -14.92 4.44
CA VAL A 134 -1.12 -16.18 3.92
C VAL A 134 -0.99 -17.33 4.91
N GLY A 135 -0.17 -17.20 5.95
CA GLY A 135 0.08 -18.27 6.90
C GLY A 135 0.85 -19.44 6.28
N THR A 136 0.45 -20.66 6.62
CA THR A 136 1.10 -21.90 6.16
C THR A 136 0.42 -22.53 4.94
N VAL A 137 -0.60 -21.88 4.38
CA VAL A 137 -1.33 -22.41 3.22
C VAL A 137 -0.63 -22.05 1.92
N ASP A 138 -0.80 -22.89 0.91
CA ASP A 138 -0.31 -22.58 -0.44
C ASP A 138 -1.08 -21.39 -1.05
N ALA A 139 -0.49 -20.78 -2.08
CA ALA A 139 -1.04 -19.58 -2.70
C ALA A 139 -2.45 -19.80 -3.27
N THR A 140 -2.76 -20.99 -3.79
CA THR A 140 -4.09 -21.29 -4.33
C THR A 140 -5.12 -21.31 -3.22
N THR A 141 -4.83 -22.02 -2.11
CA THR A 141 -5.70 -22.06 -0.94
C THR A 141 -5.92 -20.67 -0.33
N ALA A 142 -4.88 -19.83 -0.25
CA ALA A 142 -5.01 -18.45 0.24
C ALA A 142 -5.92 -17.61 -0.66
N ILE A 143 -5.75 -17.70 -1.99
CA ILE A 143 -6.58 -16.98 -2.97
C ILE A 143 -8.04 -17.43 -2.88
N ASP A 144 -8.29 -18.74 -2.80
CA ASP A 144 -9.64 -19.29 -2.68
C ASP A 144 -10.32 -18.80 -1.40
N THR A 145 -9.58 -18.74 -0.30
CA THR A 145 -10.07 -18.18 0.98
C THR A 145 -10.46 -16.71 0.84
N PHE A 146 -9.65 -15.89 0.17
CA PHE A 146 -9.98 -14.47 -0.07
C PHE A 146 -11.21 -14.31 -0.96
N ASN A 147 -11.35 -15.12 -2.02
CA ASN A 147 -12.53 -15.11 -2.88
C ASN A 147 -13.80 -15.55 -2.12
N GLU A 148 -13.67 -16.52 -1.20
CA GLU A 148 -14.76 -16.93 -0.31
C GLU A 148 -15.17 -15.79 0.63
N ILE A 149 -14.20 -15.08 1.22
CA ILE A 149 -14.47 -13.90 2.05
C ILE A 149 -15.16 -12.80 1.23
N GLU A 150 -14.70 -12.52 0.01
CA GLU A 150 -15.34 -11.54 -0.88
C GLU A 150 -16.80 -11.94 -1.17
N THR A 151 -17.03 -13.21 -1.52
CA THR A 151 -18.36 -13.76 -1.78
C THR A 151 -19.26 -13.66 -0.54
N PHE A 152 -18.71 -13.97 0.65
CA PHE A 152 -19.41 -13.86 1.92
C PHE A 152 -19.83 -12.41 2.18
N LEU A 153 -18.90 -11.45 2.07
CA LEU A 153 -19.16 -10.04 2.30
C LEU A 153 -20.15 -9.45 1.28
N ALA A 154 -20.09 -9.87 0.02
CA ALA A 154 -21.05 -9.49 -1.01
C ALA A 154 -22.49 -9.95 -0.67
N GLY A 155 -22.62 -11.08 0.05
CA GLY A 155 -23.89 -11.61 0.54
C GLY A 155 -24.44 -10.94 1.82
N VAL A 156 -23.63 -10.10 2.49
CA VAL A 156 -24.06 -9.32 3.66
C VAL A 156 -24.82 -8.07 3.18
N THR A 157 -26.14 -8.21 3.05
CA THR A 157 -27.04 -7.09 2.76
C THR A 157 -27.41 -6.32 4.02
N ASN A 158 -27.87 -5.08 3.88
CA ASN A 158 -28.28 -4.24 5.01
C ASN A 158 -29.24 -4.97 5.96
N GLU A 159 -30.23 -5.70 5.45
CA GLU A 159 -31.22 -6.46 6.24
C GLU A 159 -30.61 -7.56 7.13
N LYS A 160 -29.43 -8.09 6.76
CA LYS A 160 -28.69 -9.09 7.57
C LYS A 160 -27.67 -8.46 8.52
N THR A 161 -27.36 -7.17 8.35
CA THR A 161 -26.51 -6.44 9.30
C THR A 161 -27.33 -6.08 10.55
N LEU A 162 -26.63 -5.90 11.69
CA LEU A 162 -27.27 -5.40 12.91
C LEU A 162 -28.03 -4.09 12.65
N THR A 163 -27.49 -3.21 11.81
CA THR A 163 -28.12 -1.95 11.41
C THR A 163 -29.46 -2.16 10.70
N GLY A 164 -29.55 -3.07 9.73
CA GLY A 164 -30.83 -3.32 9.05
C GLY A 164 -31.81 -4.12 9.90
N MET A 165 -31.34 -5.03 10.76
CA MET A 165 -32.22 -5.69 11.75
C MET A 165 -32.84 -4.68 12.72
N LEU A 166 -32.06 -3.68 13.17
CA LEU A 166 -32.56 -2.58 14.00
C LEU A 166 -33.57 -1.72 13.23
N ALA A 167 -33.32 -1.39 11.97
CA ALA A 167 -34.26 -0.62 11.14
C ALA A 167 -35.61 -1.35 10.94
N VAL A 168 -35.58 -2.67 10.69
CA VAL A 168 -36.82 -3.49 10.59
C VAL A 168 -37.56 -3.53 11.93
N THR A 169 -36.83 -3.64 13.04
CA THR A 169 -37.42 -3.68 14.38
C THR A 169 -38.05 -2.33 14.73
N ASP A 170 -37.38 -1.22 14.42
CA ASP A 170 -37.89 0.13 14.60
C ASP A 170 -39.18 0.35 13.80
N GLY A 171 -39.20 -0.03 12.51
CA GLY A 171 -40.41 0.04 11.69
C GLY A 171 -41.59 -0.78 12.23
N LYS A 172 -41.32 -1.98 12.77
CA LYS A 172 -42.35 -2.79 13.46
C LYS A 172 -42.84 -2.12 14.75
N ALA A 173 -41.94 -1.53 15.53
CA ALA A 173 -42.28 -0.81 16.74
C ALA A 173 -43.15 0.42 16.45
N VAL A 174 -42.82 1.20 15.42
CA VAL A 174 -43.63 2.34 14.95
C VAL A 174 -45.03 1.89 14.51
N THR A 175 -45.13 0.77 13.79
CA THR A 175 -46.43 0.21 13.36
C THR A 175 -47.26 -0.23 14.55
N ALA A 176 -46.64 -0.92 15.53
CA ALA A 176 -47.30 -1.34 16.75
C ALA A 176 -47.78 -0.14 17.58
N GLN A 177 -46.95 0.90 17.71
CA GLN A 177 -47.31 2.14 18.41
C GLN A 177 -48.50 2.83 17.75
N THR A 178 -48.48 2.97 16.42
CA THR A 178 -49.58 3.56 15.65
C THR A 178 -50.88 2.79 15.87
N THR A 179 -50.81 1.45 15.87
CA THR A 179 -51.97 0.59 16.12
C THR A 179 -52.49 0.75 17.54
N ALA A 180 -51.60 0.81 18.53
CA ALA A 180 -51.96 1.02 19.93
C ALA A 180 -52.63 2.38 20.16
N ASP A 181 -52.13 3.44 19.51
CA ASP A 181 -52.72 4.79 19.61
C ASP A 181 -54.12 4.84 19.00
N ALA A 182 -54.34 4.19 17.85
CA ALA A 182 -55.66 4.06 17.24
C ALA A 182 -56.65 3.29 18.14
N ALA A 183 -56.19 2.18 18.74
CA ALA A 183 -56.99 1.40 19.68
C ALA A 183 -57.34 2.22 20.94
N LYS A 184 -56.38 2.99 21.48
CA LYS A 184 -56.60 3.89 22.62
C LYS A 184 -57.64 4.96 22.31
N SER A 185 -57.57 5.61 21.14
CA SER A 185 -58.55 6.61 20.71
C SER A 185 -59.97 6.02 20.62
N THR A 186 -60.08 4.80 20.07
CA THR A 186 -61.34 4.07 19.99
C THR A 186 -61.90 3.76 21.38
N ALA A 187 -61.07 3.25 22.29
CA ALA A 187 -61.47 2.93 23.65
C ALA A 187 -61.92 4.18 24.43
N GLN A 188 -61.21 5.30 24.28
CA GLN A 188 -61.59 6.59 24.89
C GLN A 188 -62.95 7.05 24.38
N THR A 189 -63.22 6.92 23.08
CA THR A 189 -64.53 7.28 22.50
C THR A 189 -65.65 6.41 23.08
N ALA A 190 -65.41 5.10 23.23
CA ALA A 190 -66.38 4.18 23.82
C ALA A 190 -66.66 4.51 25.30
N LEU A 191 -65.61 4.81 26.07
CA LEU A 191 -65.74 5.21 27.48
C LEU A 191 -66.57 6.48 27.63
N SER A 192 -66.29 7.52 26.84
CA SER A 192 -67.07 8.77 26.87
C SER A 192 -68.56 8.54 26.60
N LYS A 193 -68.90 7.65 25.66
CA LYS A 193 -70.30 7.26 25.40
C LYS A 193 -70.91 6.51 26.58
N ALA A 194 -70.17 5.59 27.19
CA ALA A 194 -70.63 4.84 28.36
C ALA A 194 -70.92 5.77 29.54
N THR A 195 -70.01 6.69 29.87
CA THR A 195 -70.19 7.69 30.93
C THR A 195 -71.37 8.62 30.65
N ALA A 196 -71.56 9.04 29.39
CA ALA A 196 -72.72 9.84 29.01
C ALA A 196 -74.04 9.08 29.20
N ASN A 197 -74.06 7.78 28.89
CA ASN A 197 -75.23 6.93 29.09
C ASN A 197 -75.51 6.66 30.57
N GLU A 198 -74.48 6.40 31.37
CA GLU A 198 -74.59 6.24 32.84
C GLU A 198 -75.20 7.50 33.47
N THR A 199 -74.75 8.68 33.06
CA THR A 199 -75.31 9.96 33.52
C THR A 199 -76.80 10.06 33.19
N LYS A 200 -77.22 9.69 31.97
CA LYS A 200 -78.64 9.68 31.58
C LYS A 200 -79.45 8.69 32.42
N LEU A 201 -78.92 7.50 32.66
CA LEU A 201 -79.60 6.47 33.45
C LEU A 201 -79.82 6.93 34.90
N ASN A 202 -78.82 7.56 35.51
CA ASN A 202 -78.90 8.09 36.87
C ASN A 202 -79.89 9.27 37.03
N THR A 203 -80.33 9.89 35.92
CA THR A 203 -81.37 10.94 35.96
C THR A 203 -82.80 10.42 35.84
N ILE A 204 -83.00 9.12 35.62
CA ILE A 204 -84.34 8.53 35.60
C ILE A 204 -84.83 8.39 37.05
N PRO A 205 -85.96 9.00 37.44
CA PRO A 205 -86.49 8.90 38.80
C PRO A 205 -86.95 7.47 39.12
N GLU A 206 -86.90 7.12 40.40
CA GLU A 206 -87.37 5.81 40.89
C GLU A 206 -88.79 5.52 40.41
N MET A 207 -89.04 4.26 40.05
CA MET A 207 -90.34 3.81 39.63
C MET A 207 -91.34 4.00 40.79
N PRO A 208 -92.55 4.54 40.53
CA PRO A 208 -93.57 4.67 41.56
C PRO A 208 -93.89 3.33 42.22
N GLU A 209 -94.27 3.37 43.49
CA GLU A 209 -94.69 2.18 44.23
C GLU A 209 -95.85 1.46 43.51
N ASN A 210 -95.94 0.14 43.70
CA ASN A 210 -97.01 -0.66 43.11
C ASN A 210 -98.35 -0.36 43.81
N ASP A 211 -99.04 0.68 43.35
CA ASP A 211 -100.25 1.25 43.95
C ASP A 211 -101.53 0.95 43.14
N SER A 212 -101.51 -0.08 42.29
CA SER A 212 -102.60 -0.43 41.36
C SER A 212 -102.90 0.63 40.29
N LYS A 213 -101.92 1.47 39.95
CA LYS A 213 -101.96 2.34 38.76
C LYS A 213 -100.97 1.90 37.70
N ILE A 214 -101.27 2.23 36.45
CA ILE A 214 -100.38 2.05 35.31
C ILE A 214 -99.72 3.38 35.01
N TYR A 215 -98.38 3.38 34.96
CA TYR A 215 -97.58 4.58 34.73
C TYR A 215 -96.91 4.52 33.35
N GLY A 216 -96.87 5.66 32.66
CA GLY A 216 -96.03 5.91 31.51
C GLY A 216 -94.97 6.95 31.86
N PHE A 217 -93.74 6.78 31.36
CA PHE A 217 -92.69 7.78 31.54
C PHE A 217 -92.72 8.78 30.39
N CYS A 218 -93.04 10.04 30.67
CA CYS A 218 -93.06 11.10 29.66
C CYS A 218 -92.48 12.42 30.21
N ASN A 219 -91.74 13.15 29.37
CA ASN A 219 -91.10 14.43 29.71
C ASN A 219 -90.29 14.43 31.03
N GLY A 220 -89.65 13.32 31.38
CA GLY A 220 -88.80 13.22 32.57
C GLY A 220 -89.54 12.89 33.87
N ALA A 221 -90.84 12.54 33.82
CA ALA A 221 -91.62 12.15 34.98
C ALA A 221 -92.47 10.90 34.71
N TRP A 222 -92.77 10.16 35.79
CA TRP A 222 -93.77 9.11 35.76
C TRP A 222 -95.17 9.71 35.84
N VAL A 223 -96.02 9.42 34.85
CA VAL A 223 -97.38 9.93 34.74
C VAL A 223 -98.36 8.77 34.75
N VAL A 224 -99.45 8.88 35.50
CA VAL A 224 -100.51 7.87 35.52
C VAL A 224 -101.26 7.90 34.20
N ILE A 225 -101.30 6.76 33.51
CA ILE A 225 -101.97 6.60 32.21
C ILE A 225 -103.24 5.76 32.30
N ALA A 226 -103.39 4.93 33.36
CA ALA A 226 -104.60 4.18 33.65
C ALA A 226 -104.64 3.67 35.09
N GLU A 227 -105.81 3.23 35.56
CA GLU A 227 -105.97 2.47 36.81
C GLU A 227 -106.20 0.99 36.51
N VAL A 228 -105.71 0.10 37.39
CA VAL A 228 -105.88 -1.35 37.22
C VAL A 228 -107.37 -1.70 37.14
N GLY A 229 -107.74 -2.43 36.09
CA GLY A 229 -109.11 -2.88 35.84
C GLY A 229 -109.99 -1.93 35.03
N LYS A 230 -109.47 -0.80 34.53
CA LYS A 230 -110.19 0.10 33.62
C LYS A 230 -109.71 -0.05 32.18
N ASN A 231 -110.66 -0.05 31.24
CA ASN A 231 -110.35 -0.02 29.80
C ASN A 231 -109.79 1.37 29.43
N VAL A 232 -108.68 1.38 28.71
CA VAL A 232 -108.13 2.59 28.10
C VAL A 232 -108.65 2.66 26.67
N TYR A 233 -109.29 3.76 26.32
CA TYR A 233 -109.68 4.05 24.94
C TYR A 233 -108.78 5.18 24.44
N THR A 234 -108.08 4.93 23.34
CA THR A 234 -107.29 5.93 22.62
C THR A 234 -108.09 6.38 21.41
N ASP A 235 -108.15 7.69 21.18
CA ASP A 235 -108.70 8.26 19.93
C ASP A 235 -107.77 8.02 18.74
#